data_AF-A0A193GJ70-F1
#
_entry.id   AF-A0A193GJ70-F1
#
_cell.length_a   1.000
_cell.length_b   1.000
_cell.length_c   1.000
_cell.angle_alpha   90.00
_cell.angle_beta   90.00
_cell.angle_gamma   90.00
#
_symmetry.space_group_name_H-M   'P 1'
#
loop_
_entity.id
_entity.type
_entity.pdbx_description
1 polymer ?
#
loop_
_entity_poly.entity_id
_entity_poly.type
_entity_poly.pdbx_seq_one_letter_code
_entity_poly.pdbx_strand_id
1 'polypeptide(L)'
;MFDAPRKDEFTQGSVFSCSYAEDYPETSAYGLVITARCDAVQDKAPIFSYIPVVPLEDWILCDGANIAMDRIHADCLNTLRNHLKDASLSDSLLETKTVHEIYESHFKPKENDRAWSTRCIKIRGSIDTYVRNLQLRAPSSSREERRLHLVANASKIDAVVKELSGNRLNGFYLLRDMPLLSGTTANCVALLREIHHIPTKLARDIVGGLTREEWDARSESSLRCPRFIASDDLAAPIAKLKSPWIEHVMQNFTMLFARIGVNDNDFAEIKESLSIIGLG
;
A
#
# COMPACT_ATOMS: atom_id res chain seq x y z
N MET A 1 -18.28 8.30 1.19
CA MET A 1 -18.76 6.98 0.67
C MET A 1 -19.49 6.13 1.72
N PHE A 2 -19.92 6.74 2.82
CA PHE A 2 -20.24 6.02 4.04
C PHE A 2 -21.62 6.42 4.57
N ASP A 3 -22.25 5.48 5.27
CA ASP A 3 -23.38 5.73 6.15
C ASP A 3 -22.91 5.70 7.60
N ALA A 4 -23.72 6.24 8.51
CA ALA A 4 -23.50 6.12 9.94
C ALA A 4 -23.42 4.63 10.35
N PRO A 5 -22.64 4.28 11.38
CA PRO A 5 -22.58 2.92 11.89
C PRO A 5 -23.98 2.53 12.37
N ARG A 6 -24.41 1.32 12.04
CA ARG A 6 -25.69 0.80 12.50
C ARG A 6 -25.52 0.27 13.91
N LYS A 7 -26.49 0.59 14.76
CA LYS A 7 -26.50 0.16 16.15
C LYS A 7 -26.45 -1.36 16.23
N ASP A 8 -25.58 -1.88 17.09
CA ASP A 8 -25.43 -3.31 17.38
C ASP A 8 -25.04 -4.17 16.15
N GLU A 9 -24.52 -3.58 15.07
CA GLU A 9 -24.19 -4.28 13.82
C GLU A 9 -22.68 -4.25 13.50
N PHE A 10 -22.07 -5.44 13.40
CA PHE A 10 -20.71 -5.65 12.91
C PHE A 10 -20.74 -6.59 11.71
N THR A 11 -20.80 -6.05 10.49
CA THR A 11 -21.01 -6.83 9.26
C THR A 11 -20.09 -6.36 8.14
N GLN A 12 -20.18 -6.99 6.97
CA GLN A 12 -19.43 -6.57 5.79
C GLN A 12 -19.64 -5.08 5.49
N GLY A 13 -18.53 -4.35 5.38
CA GLY A 13 -18.50 -2.92 5.17
C GLY A 13 -18.47 -2.09 6.46
N SER A 14 -18.63 -2.69 7.65
CA SER A 14 -18.38 -1.98 8.91
C SER A 14 -16.93 -1.52 8.98
N VAL A 15 -16.72 -0.27 9.36
CA VAL A 15 -15.41 0.32 9.65
C VAL A 15 -15.29 0.54 11.15
N PHE A 16 -14.19 0.12 11.76
CA PHE A 16 -13.92 0.30 13.19
C PHE A 16 -12.54 0.94 13.44
N SER A 17 -12.36 1.64 14.56
CA SER A 17 -11.09 2.25 15.00
C SER A 17 -10.14 1.25 15.66
N CYS A 18 -8.89 1.68 15.84
CA CYS A 18 -7.86 0.94 16.58
C CYS A 18 -7.58 -0.43 15.97
N SER A 19 -7.63 -0.54 14.64
CA SER A 19 -7.22 -1.78 13.97
C SER A 19 -5.70 -1.90 13.93
N TYR A 20 -5.22 -3.09 13.58
CA TYR A 20 -3.80 -3.32 13.35
C TYR A 20 -3.45 -3.18 11.86
N ALA A 21 -2.34 -2.50 11.57
CA ALA A 21 -1.70 -2.42 10.27
C ALA A 21 -0.18 -2.61 10.46
N GLU A 22 0.43 -3.53 9.73
CA GLU A 22 1.79 -4.02 9.98
C GLU A 22 2.86 -2.93 9.75
N ASP A 23 2.81 -2.27 8.59
CA ASP A 23 3.77 -1.23 8.19
C ASP A 23 3.43 0.17 8.76
N TYR A 24 2.41 0.27 9.61
CA TYR A 24 1.88 1.53 10.14
C TYR A 24 1.83 1.54 11.68
N PRO A 25 2.96 1.35 12.38
CA PRO A 25 2.97 1.12 13.81
C PRO A 25 2.60 2.35 14.67
N GLU A 26 2.76 3.55 14.12
CA GLU A 26 2.51 4.82 14.82
C GLU A 26 1.24 5.53 14.33
N THR A 27 0.48 4.87 13.45
CA THR A 27 -0.71 5.44 12.82
C THR A 27 -1.97 4.85 13.44
N SER A 28 -2.96 5.71 13.71
CA SER A 28 -4.31 5.28 14.09
C SER A 28 -5.00 4.65 12.88
N ALA A 29 -4.83 3.34 12.71
CA ALA A 29 -5.44 2.58 11.62
C ALA A 29 -6.88 2.15 11.93
N TYR A 30 -7.66 1.98 10.88
CA TYR A 30 -9.06 1.54 10.90
C TYR A 30 -9.21 0.19 10.22
N GLY A 31 -10.18 -0.62 10.64
CA GLY A 31 -10.42 -1.92 10.02
C GLY A 31 -11.71 -1.88 9.20
N LEU A 32 -11.65 -2.28 7.92
CA LEU A 32 -12.82 -2.50 7.08
C LEU A 32 -13.15 -3.99 7.06
N VAL A 33 -14.30 -4.36 7.62
CA VAL A 33 -14.77 -5.74 7.69
C VAL A 33 -15.14 -6.24 6.29
N ILE A 34 -14.52 -7.35 5.87
CA ILE A 34 -14.73 -7.96 4.55
C ILE A 34 -15.44 -9.32 4.60
N THR A 35 -15.59 -9.92 5.80
CA THR A 35 -16.37 -11.17 5.98
C THR A 35 -17.74 -11.04 5.35
N ALA A 36 -18.11 -12.02 4.53
CA ALA A 36 -19.34 -12.01 3.76
C ALA A 36 -20.58 -11.90 4.66
N ARG A 37 -21.60 -11.17 4.19
CA ARG A 37 -22.87 -11.00 4.91
C ARG A 37 -23.58 -12.32 5.22
N CYS A 38 -23.40 -13.33 4.36
CA CYS A 38 -23.99 -14.66 4.52
C CYS A 38 -23.48 -15.39 5.77
N ASP A 39 -22.26 -15.11 6.22
CA ASP A 39 -21.67 -15.74 7.42
C ASP A 39 -22.00 -14.96 8.71
N ALA A 40 -22.19 -13.65 8.61
CA ALA A 40 -22.43 -12.77 9.76
C ALA A 40 -23.87 -12.88 10.34
N VAL A 41 -24.86 -13.25 9.53
CA VAL A 41 -26.30 -13.18 9.89
C VAL A 41 -26.78 -14.35 10.78
N GLN A 42 -25.94 -15.35 11.08
CA GLN A 42 -26.33 -16.51 11.91
C GLN A 42 -25.51 -16.67 13.20
N ASP A 43 -24.71 -15.68 13.61
CA ASP A 43 -23.82 -15.82 14.78
C ASP A 43 -22.86 -17.04 14.66
N LYS A 44 -22.68 -17.54 13.42
CA LYS A 44 -21.94 -18.75 13.06
C LYS A 44 -20.50 -18.48 12.65
N ALA A 45 -20.17 -17.24 12.29
CA ALA A 45 -18.79 -16.88 11.99
C ALA A 45 -18.01 -16.87 13.32
N PRO A 46 -17.02 -17.75 13.52
CA PRO A 46 -16.19 -17.71 14.73
C PRO A 46 -15.25 -16.48 14.72
N ILE A 47 -14.99 -15.92 13.54
CA ILE A 47 -14.05 -14.84 13.29
C ILE A 47 -14.61 -13.85 12.26
N PHE A 48 -14.22 -12.59 12.39
CA PHE A 48 -14.41 -11.55 11.39
C PHE A 48 -13.07 -11.19 10.76
N SER A 49 -12.99 -11.31 9.44
CA SER A 49 -11.87 -10.85 8.62
C SER A 49 -12.05 -9.39 8.26
N TYR A 50 -10.96 -8.63 8.34
CA TYR A 50 -10.91 -7.23 7.97
C TYR A 50 -9.62 -6.93 7.21
N ILE A 51 -9.66 -5.84 6.43
CA ILE A 51 -8.47 -5.24 5.84
C ILE A 51 -8.19 -3.90 6.54
N PRO A 52 -6.92 -3.54 6.78
CA PRO A 52 -6.60 -2.24 7.37
C PRO A 52 -6.90 -1.10 6.40
N VAL A 53 -7.16 0.06 7.00
CA VAL A 53 -7.47 1.32 6.35
C VAL A 53 -6.69 2.39 7.08
N VAL A 54 -5.83 3.11 6.37
CA VAL A 54 -4.94 4.11 6.95
C VAL A 54 -5.25 5.51 6.40
N PRO A 55 -4.99 6.59 7.14
CA PRO A 55 -5.08 7.96 6.61
C PRO A 55 -4.22 8.13 5.35
N LEU A 56 -4.73 8.87 4.36
CA LEU A 56 -4.04 9.09 3.09
C LEU A 56 -2.66 9.76 3.28
N GLU A 57 -2.54 10.63 4.28
CA GLU A 57 -1.29 11.34 4.60
C GLU A 57 -0.20 10.42 5.18
N ASP A 58 -0.59 9.40 5.94
CA ASP A 58 0.33 8.36 6.40
C ASP A 58 0.67 7.43 5.24
N TRP A 59 -0.34 7.04 4.44
CA TRP A 59 -0.16 6.17 3.29
C TRP A 59 0.84 6.75 2.27
N ILE A 60 0.71 8.04 1.93
CA ILE A 60 1.58 8.68 0.94
C ILE A 60 3.04 8.78 1.40
N LEU A 61 3.29 8.77 2.72
CA LEU A 61 4.63 8.80 3.30
C LEU A 61 5.22 7.42 3.60
N CYS A 62 4.41 6.36 3.48
CA CYS A 62 4.81 4.97 3.63
C CYS A 62 4.77 4.25 2.27
N ASP A 63 3.72 3.48 1.96
CA ASP A 63 3.55 2.78 0.68
C ASP A 63 3.63 3.68 -0.54
N GLY A 64 2.91 4.82 -0.54
CA GLY A 64 2.94 5.76 -1.66
C GLY A 64 4.34 6.34 -1.90
N ALA A 65 5.11 6.54 -0.83
CA ALA A 65 6.50 6.99 -0.91
C ALA A 65 7.38 5.91 -1.54
N ASN A 66 7.23 4.65 -1.13
CA ASN A 66 7.99 3.53 -1.69
C ASN A 66 7.75 3.39 -3.19
N ILE A 67 6.49 3.45 -3.64
CA ILE A 67 6.13 3.42 -5.07
C ILE A 67 6.76 4.60 -5.82
N ALA A 68 6.70 5.82 -5.26
CA ALA A 68 7.30 6.99 -5.89
C ALA A 68 8.83 6.87 -5.96
N MET A 69 9.47 6.42 -4.88
CA MET A 69 10.91 6.20 -4.82
C MET A 69 11.38 5.12 -5.78
N ASP A 70 10.57 4.10 -6.08
CA ASP A 70 10.89 3.08 -7.09
C ASP A 70 10.98 3.70 -8.48
N ARG A 71 10.05 4.63 -8.77
CA ARG A 71 10.05 5.40 -10.03
C ARG A 71 11.22 6.37 -10.10
N ILE A 72 11.52 7.08 -9.01
CA ILE A 72 12.69 7.96 -8.93
C ILE A 72 13.96 7.15 -9.19
N HIS A 73 14.09 5.98 -8.54
CA HIS A 73 15.24 5.10 -8.72
C HIS A 73 15.39 4.63 -10.17
N ALA A 74 14.30 4.16 -10.79
CA ALA A 74 14.29 3.72 -12.18
C ALA A 74 14.66 4.85 -13.15
N ASP A 75 14.13 6.05 -12.95
CA ASP A 75 14.45 7.23 -13.75
C ASP A 75 15.91 7.65 -13.62
N CYS A 76 16.46 7.66 -12.39
CA CYS A 76 17.87 7.92 -12.15
C CYS A 76 18.75 6.90 -12.89
N LEU A 77 18.45 5.60 -12.77
CA LEU A 77 19.21 4.56 -13.47
C LEU A 77 19.13 4.72 -14.99
N ASN A 78 17.94 4.99 -15.54
CA ASN A 78 17.78 5.22 -16.98
C ASN A 78 18.56 6.46 -17.45
N THR A 79 18.54 7.53 -16.66
CA THR A 79 19.30 8.76 -16.94
C THR A 79 20.81 8.49 -16.93
N LEU A 80 21.30 7.73 -15.94
CA LEU A 80 22.70 7.35 -15.85
C LEU A 80 23.13 6.45 -17.02
N ARG A 81 22.32 5.46 -17.40
CA ARG A 81 22.56 4.64 -18.62
C ARG A 81 22.67 5.50 -19.87
N ASN A 82 21.77 6.47 -20.04
CA ASN A 82 21.84 7.38 -21.19
C ASN A 82 23.14 8.21 -21.19
N HIS A 83 23.58 8.67 -20.02
CA HIS A 83 24.86 9.38 -19.89
C HIS A 83 26.08 8.50 -20.18
N LEU A 84 26.05 7.22 -19.82
CA LEU A 84 27.09 6.26 -20.17
C LEU A 84 27.15 6.05 -21.68
N LYS A 85 26.00 5.81 -22.34
CA LYS A 85 25.91 5.68 -23.80
C LYS A 85 26.42 6.91 -24.53
N ASP A 86 26.03 8.10 -24.08
CA ASP A 86 26.51 9.37 -24.63
C ASP A 86 28.04 9.54 -24.51
N ALA A 87 28.64 8.92 -23.49
CA ALA A 87 30.07 8.88 -23.28
C ALA A 87 30.76 7.69 -23.98
N SER A 88 30.01 6.89 -24.75
CA SER A 88 30.45 5.63 -25.37
C SER A 88 30.98 4.61 -24.35
N LEU A 89 30.33 4.55 -23.18
CA LEU A 89 30.62 3.60 -22.11
C LEU A 89 29.51 2.53 -22.03
N SER A 90 29.86 1.35 -21.53
CA SER A 90 28.91 0.26 -21.32
C SER A 90 27.97 0.51 -20.12
N ASP A 91 26.68 0.20 -20.28
CA ASP A 91 25.69 0.25 -19.19
C ASP A 91 26.01 -0.73 -18.05
N SER A 92 26.75 -1.82 -18.34
CA SER A 92 27.19 -2.82 -17.35
C SER A 92 28.11 -2.25 -16.26
N LEU A 93 28.61 -1.02 -16.43
CA LEU A 93 29.35 -0.32 -15.38
C LEU A 93 28.49 -0.10 -14.13
N LEU A 94 27.17 0.13 -14.30
CA LEU A 94 26.24 0.31 -13.17
C LEU A 94 26.03 -0.98 -12.35
N GLU A 95 26.38 -2.14 -12.91
CA GLU A 95 26.27 -3.44 -12.24
C GLU A 95 27.56 -3.80 -11.50
N THR A 96 28.69 -3.20 -11.87
CA THR A 96 30.03 -3.59 -11.42
C THR A 96 30.74 -2.52 -10.58
N LYS A 97 30.25 -1.27 -10.62
CA LYS A 97 30.83 -0.13 -9.89
C LYS A 97 29.75 0.73 -9.26
N THR A 98 30.12 1.44 -8.21
CA THR A 98 29.26 2.47 -7.63
C THR A 98 29.14 3.67 -8.56
N VAL A 99 28.03 4.41 -8.45
CA VAL A 99 27.79 5.63 -9.25
C VAL A 99 28.89 6.69 -9.04
N HIS A 100 29.51 6.74 -7.85
CA HIS A 100 30.62 7.64 -7.55
C HIS A 100 31.91 7.21 -8.24
N GLU A 101 32.27 5.93 -8.21
CA GLU A 101 33.47 5.43 -8.90
C GLU A 101 33.39 5.63 -10.41
N ILE A 102 32.19 5.43 -10.99
CA ILE A 102 31.93 5.71 -12.40
C ILE A 102 32.16 7.19 -12.70
N TYR A 103 31.62 8.08 -11.85
CA TYR A 103 31.79 9.52 -12.01
C TYR A 103 33.26 9.94 -11.95
N GLU A 104 33.96 9.54 -10.90
CA GLU A 104 35.36 9.87 -10.65
C GLU A 104 36.27 9.36 -11.78
N SER A 105 36.04 8.14 -12.28
CA SER A 105 36.89 7.52 -13.30
C SER A 105 36.65 8.08 -14.71
N HIS A 106 35.40 8.41 -15.06
CA HIS A 106 35.03 8.63 -16.46
C HIS A 106 34.50 10.04 -16.76
N PHE A 107 33.90 10.72 -15.78
CA PHE A 107 33.24 12.01 -15.99
C PHE A 107 34.00 13.17 -15.35
N LYS A 108 34.61 12.97 -14.18
CA LYS A 108 35.44 13.99 -13.52
C LYS A 108 36.59 14.53 -14.39
N PRO A 109 37.33 13.70 -15.15
CA PRO A 109 38.36 14.21 -16.06
C PRO A 109 37.81 15.11 -17.17
N LYS A 110 36.51 15.03 -17.47
CA LYS A 110 35.83 15.80 -18.52
C LYS A 110 35.20 17.09 -18.00
N GLU A 111 35.24 17.38 -16.70
CA GLU A 111 34.58 18.59 -16.15
C GLU A 111 35.16 19.90 -16.67
N ASN A 112 36.46 19.91 -16.93
CA ASN A 112 37.18 21.07 -17.46
C ASN A 112 36.99 21.24 -18.98
N ASP A 113 36.38 20.26 -19.66
CA ASP A 113 36.03 20.36 -21.06
C ASP A 113 34.70 21.14 -21.19
N ARG A 114 34.74 22.23 -21.96
CA ARG A 114 33.59 23.10 -22.22
C ARG A 114 32.39 22.35 -22.80
N ALA A 115 32.64 21.29 -23.58
CA ALA A 115 31.58 20.46 -24.15
C ALA A 115 30.87 19.57 -23.10
N TRP A 116 31.56 19.26 -21.99
CA TRP A 116 31.09 18.30 -20.99
C TRP A 116 30.73 18.93 -19.64
N SER A 117 31.17 20.15 -19.34
CA SER A 117 30.95 20.82 -18.04
C SER A 117 29.47 20.83 -17.60
N THR A 118 28.55 21.32 -18.44
CA THR A 118 27.11 21.33 -18.13
C THR A 118 26.53 19.92 -17.97
N ARG A 119 27.02 18.96 -18.75
CA ARG A 119 26.56 17.56 -18.65
C ARG A 119 27.05 16.91 -17.36
N CYS A 120 28.28 17.19 -16.93
CA CYS A 120 28.83 16.70 -15.66
C CYS A 120 28.06 17.25 -14.45
N ILE A 121 27.57 18.49 -14.50
CA ILE A 121 26.67 19.06 -13.48
C ILE A 121 25.36 18.26 -13.42
N LYS A 122 24.73 17.97 -14.56
CA LYS A 122 23.50 17.17 -14.63
C LYS A 122 23.69 15.73 -14.14
N ILE A 123 24.82 15.12 -14.48
CA ILE A 123 25.19 13.78 -14.00
C ILE A 123 25.33 13.79 -12.48
N ARG A 124 26.04 14.76 -11.89
CA ARG A 124 26.13 14.89 -10.43
C ARG A 124 24.76 15.03 -9.79
N GLY A 125 23.90 15.91 -10.29
CA GLY A 125 22.54 16.04 -9.76
C GLY A 125 21.74 14.74 -9.82
N SER A 126 21.92 13.94 -10.86
CA SER A 126 21.29 12.61 -10.99
C SER A 126 21.85 11.62 -9.97
N ILE A 127 23.17 11.64 -9.75
CA ILE A 127 23.85 10.82 -8.73
C ILE A 127 23.40 11.23 -7.33
N ASP A 128 23.37 12.52 -7.02
CA ASP A 128 22.94 13.02 -5.71
C ASP A 128 21.51 12.60 -5.40
N THR A 129 20.61 12.71 -6.39
CA THR A 129 19.22 12.26 -6.27
C THR A 129 19.15 10.74 -6.07
N TYR A 130 19.93 9.96 -6.84
CA TYR A 130 19.99 8.51 -6.72
C TYR A 130 20.45 8.06 -5.32
N VAL A 131 21.57 8.63 -4.84
CA VAL A 131 22.15 8.30 -3.53
C VAL A 131 21.20 8.71 -2.42
N ARG A 132 20.63 9.91 -2.48
CA ARG A 132 19.64 10.36 -1.49
C ARG A 132 18.40 9.47 -1.46
N ASN A 133 17.92 9.04 -2.63
CA ASN A 133 16.79 8.12 -2.73
C ASN A 133 17.07 6.76 -2.08
N LEU A 134 18.31 6.24 -2.18
CA LEU A 134 18.70 5.01 -1.50
C LEU A 134 18.81 5.18 0.02
N GLN A 135 19.41 6.29 0.47
CA GLN A 135 19.54 6.59 1.91
C GLN A 135 18.17 6.71 2.59
N LEU A 136 17.20 7.35 1.95
CA LEU A 136 15.87 7.59 2.50
C LEU A 136 14.95 6.34 2.50
N ARG A 137 15.41 5.23 1.93
CA ARG A 137 14.75 3.91 2.06
C ARG A 137 15.20 3.14 3.29
N ALA A 138 16.32 3.53 3.90
CA ALA A 138 16.79 2.85 5.10
C ALA A 138 15.77 3.02 6.25
N PRO A 139 15.57 2.01 7.10
CA PRO A 139 14.62 2.10 8.23
C PRO A 139 14.90 3.27 9.19
N SER A 140 16.14 3.74 9.25
CA SER A 140 16.58 4.86 10.10
C SER A 140 16.26 6.25 9.53
N SER A 141 15.69 6.35 8.32
CA SER A 141 15.44 7.64 7.68
C SER A 141 14.31 8.42 8.37
N SER A 142 14.48 9.74 8.52
CA SER A 142 13.43 10.60 9.05
C SER A 142 12.22 10.72 8.12
N ARG A 143 11.02 10.66 8.70
CA ARG A 143 9.75 10.90 8.00
C ARG A 143 9.71 12.27 7.30
N GLU A 144 10.30 13.29 7.92
CA GLU A 144 10.37 14.65 7.36
C GLU A 144 11.35 14.75 6.19
N GLU A 145 12.52 14.10 6.29
CA GLU A 145 13.47 14.08 5.17
C GLU A 145 12.91 13.34 3.96
N ARG A 146 12.18 12.24 4.21
CA ARG A 146 11.42 11.52 3.20
C ARG A 146 10.40 12.43 2.54
N ARG A 147 9.58 13.16 3.32
CA ARG A 147 8.61 14.12 2.79
C ARG A 147 9.26 15.17 1.88
N LEU A 148 10.34 15.81 2.34
CA LEU A 148 11.04 16.83 1.56
C LEU A 148 11.59 16.30 0.23
N HIS A 149 12.14 15.08 0.22
CA HIS A 149 12.61 14.42 -1.01
C HIS A 149 11.48 14.13 -2.00
N LEU A 150 10.32 13.72 -1.50
CA LEU A 150 9.13 13.50 -2.34
C LEU A 150 8.59 14.82 -2.90
N VAL A 151 8.61 15.91 -2.13
CA VAL A 151 8.23 17.25 -2.62
C VAL A 151 9.16 17.70 -3.76
N ALA A 152 10.48 17.46 -3.63
CA ALA A 152 11.43 17.75 -4.70
C ALA A 152 11.18 16.92 -5.98
N ASN A 153 10.43 15.81 -5.86
CA ASN A 153 10.07 14.90 -6.95
C ASN A 153 8.53 14.82 -7.13
N ALA A 154 7.82 15.93 -6.93
CA ALA A 154 6.35 15.97 -6.85
C ALA A 154 5.63 15.30 -8.04
N SER A 155 6.19 15.37 -9.26
CA SER A 155 5.60 14.72 -10.44
C SER A 155 5.43 13.21 -10.29
N LYS A 156 6.30 12.55 -9.50
CA LYS A 156 6.18 11.11 -9.20
C LYS A 156 5.06 10.84 -8.21
N ILE A 157 4.88 11.73 -7.23
CA ILE A 157 3.76 11.69 -6.30
C ILE A 157 2.44 11.93 -7.03
N ASP A 158 2.37 12.93 -7.90
CA ASP A 158 1.18 13.22 -8.70
C ASP A 158 0.74 12.01 -9.53
N ALA A 159 1.69 11.29 -10.12
CA ALA A 159 1.42 10.06 -10.84
C ALA A 159 0.84 8.97 -9.92
N VAL A 160 1.43 8.76 -8.73
CA VAL A 160 0.93 7.81 -7.72
C VAL A 160 -0.48 8.17 -7.29
N VAL A 161 -0.75 9.43 -6.96
CA VAL A 161 -2.08 9.91 -6.55
C VAL A 161 -3.11 9.78 -7.69
N LYS A 162 -2.71 10.07 -8.93
CA LYS A 162 -3.57 9.90 -10.12
C LYS A 162 -3.91 8.44 -10.38
N GLU A 163 -3.00 7.51 -10.09
CA GLU A 163 -3.25 6.08 -10.20
C GLU A 163 -4.10 5.55 -9.05
N LEU A 164 -3.84 5.99 -7.81
CA LEU A 164 -4.64 5.66 -6.64
C LEU A 164 -6.09 6.08 -6.82
N SER A 165 -6.31 7.35 -7.19
CA SER A 165 -7.66 7.90 -7.43
C SER A 165 -8.38 7.23 -8.60
N GLY A 166 -7.64 6.66 -9.55
CA GLY A 166 -8.17 5.90 -10.67
C GLY A 166 -8.31 4.40 -10.41
N ASN A 167 -8.08 3.92 -9.18
CA ASN A 167 -8.03 2.49 -8.82
C ASN A 167 -7.10 1.66 -9.71
N ARG A 168 -5.95 2.24 -10.12
CA ARG A 168 -4.93 1.58 -10.95
C ARG A 168 -3.76 1.03 -10.15
N LEU A 169 -3.67 1.36 -8.86
CA LEU A 169 -2.66 0.80 -7.96
C LEU A 169 -3.17 -0.52 -7.36
N ASN A 170 -2.63 -1.64 -7.84
CA ASN A 170 -2.97 -2.96 -7.30
C ASN A 170 -2.62 -3.03 -5.80
N GLY A 171 -3.55 -3.52 -4.98
CA GLY A 171 -3.34 -3.68 -3.54
C GLY A 171 -3.83 -2.50 -2.69
N PHE A 172 -4.28 -1.41 -3.31
CA PHE A 172 -4.74 -0.21 -2.60
C PHE A 172 -6.09 0.25 -3.12
N TYR A 173 -6.92 0.79 -2.22
CA TYR A 173 -8.23 1.34 -2.59
C TYR A 173 -8.50 2.65 -1.86
N LEU A 174 -8.81 3.72 -2.60
CA LEU A 174 -9.07 5.03 -2.02
C LEU A 174 -10.50 5.13 -1.46
N LEU A 175 -10.59 5.43 -0.18
CA LEU A 175 -11.82 5.72 0.54
C LEU A 175 -11.93 7.22 0.80
N ARG A 176 -12.97 7.85 0.25
CA ARG A 176 -13.19 9.30 0.33
C ARG A 176 -14.17 9.66 1.43
N ASP A 177 -13.85 10.74 2.14
CA ASP A 177 -14.70 11.38 3.15
C ASP A 177 -15.20 10.37 4.20
N MET A 178 -14.27 9.58 4.74
CA MET A 178 -14.53 8.62 5.81
C MET A 178 -14.73 9.37 7.13
N PRO A 179 -15.86 9.17 7.84
CA PRO A 179 -16.06 9.74 9.16
C PRO A 179 -14.99 9.27 10.15
N LEU A 180 -14.60 10.15 11.07
CA LEU A 180 -13.72 9.86 12.19
C LEU A 180 -14.47 10.02 13.52
N LEU A 181 -13.97 9.42 14.59
CA LEU A 181 -14.53 9.59 15.94
C LEU A 181 -14.48 11.05 16.44
N SER A 182 -13.53 11.84 15.94
CA SER A 182 -13.42 13.27 16.22
C SER A 182 -14.57 14.11 15.62
N GLY A 183 -15.45 13.52 14.80
CA GLY A 183 -16.51 14.23 14.09
C GLY A 183 -16.08 14.89 12.78
N THR A 184 -14.80 14.78 12.41
CA THR A 184 -14.30 15.21 11.09
C THR A 184 -14.39 14.07 10.07
N THR A 185 -14.02 14.36 8.82
CA THR A 185 -13.87 13.34 7.78
C THR A 185 -12.44 13.36 7.23
N ALA A 186 -11.96 12.21 6.77
CA ALA A 186 -10.64 12.07 6.16
C ALA A 186 -10.68 11.22 4.90
N ASN A 187 -9.67 11.39 4.04
CA ASN A 187 -9.40 10.45 2.96
C ASN A 187 -8.48 9.36 3.49
N CYS A 188 -8.82 8.11 3.20
CA CYS A 188 -8.10 6.95 3.70
C CYS A 188 -7.82 5.96 2.56
N VAL A 189 -6.88 5.04 2.78
CA VAL A 189 -6.53 4.00 1.82
C VAL A 189 -6.68 2.64 2.48
N ALA A 190 -7.47 1.76 1.88
CA ALA A 190 -7.56 0.36 2.30
C ALA A 190 -6.39 -0.45 1.73
N LEU A 191 -5.75 -1.24 2.58
CA LEU A 191 -4.60 -2.09 2.26
C LEU A 191 -5.11 -3.49 1.88
N LEU A 192 -5.42 -3.69 0.60
CA LEU A 192 -6.12 -4.90 0.12
C LEU A 192 -5.28 -6.19 0.20
N ARG A 193 -3.95 -6.07 0.33
CA ARG A 193 -3.03 -7.22 0.45
C ARG A 193 -2.85 -7.70 1.89
N GLU A 194 -3.28 -6.91 2.86
CA GLU A 194 -3.14 -7.20 4.27
C GLU A 194 -4.51 -7.63 4.82
N ILE A 195 -4.60 -8.87 5.30
CA ILE A 195 -5.85 -9.44 5.81
C ILE A 195 -5.61 -9.90 7.24
N HIS A 196 -6.41 -9.37 8.15
CA HIS A 196 -6.42 -9.76 9.55
C HIS A 196 -7.76 -10.36 9.93
N HIS A 197 -7.82 -10.90 11.14
CA HIS A 197 -9.07 -11.36 11.71
C HIS A 197 -9.17 -11.01 13.20
N ILE A 198 -10.39 -10.88 13.70
CA ILE A 198 -10.72 -10.77 15.11
C ILE A 198 -11.78 -11.81 15.50
N PRO A 199 -11.74 -12.35 16.74
CA PRO A 199 -12.80 -13.21 17.24
C PRO A 199 -14.14 -12.47 17.37
N THR A 200 -15.25 -13.21 17.22
CA THR A 200 -16.61 -12.63 17.35
C THR A 200 -16.87 -11.97 18.70
N LYS A 201 -16.30 -12.50 19.78
CA LYS A 201 -16.38 -11.85 21.11
C LYS A 201 -15.77 -10.45 21.08
N LEU A 202 -14.58 -10.32 20.50
CA LEU A 202 -13.91 -9.02 20.38
C LEU A 202 -14.70 -8.06 19.47
N ALA A 203 -15.28 -8.55 18.37
CA ALA A 203 -16.13 -7.73 17.52
C ALA A 203 -17.33 -7.14 18.29
N ARG A 204 -17.97 -7.92 19.18
CA ARG A 204 -19.06 -7.43 20.05
C ARG A 204 -18.58 -6.40 21.06
N ASP A 205 -17.39 -6.61 21.63
CA ASP A 205 -16.80 -5.65 22.57
C ASP A 205 -16.50 -4.32 21.87
N ILE A 206 -15.96 -4.36 20.64
CA ILE A 206 -15.76 -3.17 19.80
C ILE A 206 -17.10 -2.46 19.55
N VAL A 207 -18.16 -3.19 19.20
CA VAL A 207 -19.51 -2.61 19.03
C VAL A 207 -19.99 -1.87 20.27
N GLY A 208 -19.67 -2.36 21.46
CA GLY A 208 -19.96 -1.70 22.73
C GLY A 208 -19.13 -0.46 23.02
N GLY A 209 -18.04 -0.24 22.28
CA GLY A 209 -17.03 0.78 22.56
C GLY A 209 -16.04 0.27 23.60
N LEU A 210 -14.92 -0.27 23.14
CA LEU A 210 -13.88 -0.86 23.99
C LEU A 210 -12.77 0.16 24.25
N THR A 211 -12.52 0.49 25.52
CA THR A 211 -11.43 1.41 25.90
C THR A 211 -10.10 0.70 26.04
N ARG A 212 -9.02 1.50 26.09
CA ARG A 212 -7.68 0.98 26.33
C ARG A 212 -7.56 0.30 27.70
N GLU A 213 -8.13 0.89 28.75
CA GLU A 213 -8.08 0.32 30.11
C GLU A 213 -8.78 -1.03 30.18
N GLU A 214 -9.94 -1.15 29.53
CA GLU A 214 -10.69 -2.41 29.44
C GLU A 214 -9.94 -3.47 28.64
N TRP A 215 -9.17 -3.05 27.64
CA TRP A 215 -8.32 -3.93 26.84
C TRP A 215 -7.08 -4.39 27.60
N ASP A 216 -6.35 -3.47 28.23
CA ASP A 216 -5.12 -3.77 28.99
C ASP A 216 -5.39 -4.65 30.22
N ALA A 217 -6.59 -4.56 30.79
CA ALA A 217 -7.05 -5.46 31.85
C ALA A 217 -7.21 -6.93 31.39
N ARG A 218 -7.30 -7.17 30.07
CA ARG A 218 -7.40 -8.53 29.51
C ARG A 218 -6.00 -9.09 29.36
N SER A 219 -5.77 -10.27 29.93
CA SER A 219 -4.49 -10.98 29.85
C SER A 219 -4.18 -11.58 28.46
N GLU A 220 -4.88 -11.14 27.40
CA GLU A 220 -4.81 -11.69 26.05
C GLU A 220 -3.63 -11.09 25.25
N SER A 221 -2.41 -11.33 25.73
CA SER A 221 -1.14 -10.80 25.16
C SER A 221 -0.80 -11.23 23.72
N SER A 222 -1.62 -12.08 23.08
CA SER A 222 -1.33 -12.62 21.75
C SER A 222 -2.09 -11.94 20.61
N LEU A 223 -3.14 -11.16 20.91
CA LEU A 223 -3.93 -10.49 19.88
C LEU A 223 -3.26 -9.18 19.46
N ARG A 224 -3.06 -9.00 18.14
CA ARG A 224 -2.48 -7.76 17.58
C ARG A 224 -3.49 -6.61 17.46
N CYS A 225 -4.77 -6.89 17.66
CA CYS A 225 -5.90 -5.97 17.48
C CYS A 225 -6.87 -6.11 18.66
N PRO A 226 -7.45 -5.01 19.18
CA PRO A 226 -7.19 -3.61 18.81
C PRO A 226 -5.79 -3.11 19.18
N ARG A 227 -5.36 -2.05 18.49
CA ARG A 227 -4.11 -1.32 18.73
C ARG A 227 -4.44 0.12 19.10
N PHE A 228 -4.27 0.45 20.37
CA PHE A 228 -4.43 1.79 20.91
C PHE A 228 -3.10 2.57 20.80
N ILE A 229 -3.12 3.75 20.18
CA ILE A 229 -1.96 4.63 20.05
C ILE A 229 -1.97 5.64 21.21
N ALA A 230 -3.09 6.35 21.37
CA ALA A 230 -3.30 7.28 22.47
C ALA A 230 -3.90 6.57 23.69
N SER A 231 -3.90 7.24 24.84
CA SER A 231 -4.54 6.72 26.06
C SER A 231 -6.07 6.84 26.01
N ASP A 232 -6.57 7.86 25.33
CA ASP A 232 -7.99 8.18 25.16
C ASP A 232 -8.60 7.58 23.89
N ASP A 233 -7.85 6.74 23.18
CA ASP A 233 -8.36 6.01 22.01
C ASP A 233 -9.51 5.08 22.41
N LEU A 234 -10.52 5.01 21.55
CA LEU A 234 -11.69 4.15 21.70
C LEU A 234 -11.81 3.24 20.48
N ALA A 235 -11.86 1.92 20.70
CA ALA A 235 -12.14 0.95 19.65
C ALA A 235 -13.66 0.80 19.48
N ALA A 236 -14.20 1.36 18.40
CA ALA A 236 -15.65 1.41 18.13
C ALA A 236 -15.96 1.42 16.62
N PRO A 237 -17.17 1.01 16.20
CA PRO A 237 -17.66 1.23 14.85
C PRO A 237 -17.78 2.72 14.54
N ILE A 238 -17.21 3.14 13.41
CA ILE A 238 -17.16 4.56 13.01
C ILE A 238 -18.08 4.83 11.83
N ALA A 239 -18.18 3.87 10.92
CA ALA A 239 -18.91 4.05 9.67
C ALA A 239 -19.30 2.72 9.05
N LYS A 240 -20.17 2.77 8.04
CA LYS A 240 -20.48 1.63 7.17
C LYS A 240 -20.25 2.02 5.72
N LEU A 241 -19.37 1.29 5.03
CA LEU A 241 -19.16 1.44 3.59
C LEU A 241 -20.40 0.94 2.85
N LYS A 242 -21.08 1.86 2.14
CA LYS A 242 -22.35 1.56 1.49
C LYS A 242 -22.17 0.97 0.10
N SER A 243 -23.21 0.33 -0.41
CA SER A 243 -23.27 -0.10 -1.81
C SER A 243 -23.31 1.11 -2.77
N PRO A 244 -22.68 1.07 -3.95
CA PRO A 244 -21.94 -0.05 -4.57
C PRO A 244 -20.46 -0.14 -4.15
N TRP A 245 -20.00 0.69 -3.21
CA TRP A 245 -18.57 0.84 -2.91
C TRP A 245 -17.98 -0.38 -2.25
N ILE A 246 -18.73 -1.04 -1.35
CA ILE A 246 -18.27 -2.30 -0.75
C ILE A 246 -18.15 -3.41 -1.79
N GLU A 247 -19.08 -3.51 -2.74
CA GLU A 247 -18.99 -4.48 -3.83
C GLU A 247 -17.78 -4.19 -4.73
N HIS A 248 -17.52 -2.92 -5.04
CA HIS A 248 -16.35 -2.53 -5.82
C HIS A 248 -15.02 -2.80 -5.09
N VAL A 249 -14.94 -2.56 -3.78
CA VAL A 249 -13.78 -2.96 -2.95
C VAL A 249 -13.60 -4.48 -3.01
N MET A 250 -14.66 -5.26 -2.80
CA MET A 250 -14.59 -6.73 -2.84
C MET A 250 -14.21 -7.26 -4.21
N GLN A 251 -14.64 -6.61 -5.29
CA GLN A 251 -14.20 -6.95 -6.65
C GLN A 251 -12.69 -6.71 -6.83
N ASN A 252 -12.19 -5.54 -6.44
CA ASN A 252 -10.75 -5.22 -6.50
C ASN A 252 -9.93 -6.18 -5.63
N PHE A 253 -10.40 -6.47 -4.42
CA PHE A 253 -9.81 -7.45 -3.52
C PHE A 253 -9.75 -8.84 -4.17
N THR A 254 -10.86 -9.34 -4.71
CA THR A 254 -10.91 -10.66 -5.35
C THR A 254 -9.97 -10.76 -6.54
N MET A 255 -9.90 -9.72 -7.38
CA MET A 255 -9.01 -9.68 -8.55
C MET A 255 -7.51 -9.74 -8.19
N LEU A 256 -7.11 -9.43 -6.95
CA LEU A 256 -5.72 -9.58 -6.50
C LEU A 256 -5.33 -11.06 -6.32
N PHE A 257 -6.29 -11.91 -5.95
CA PHE A 257 -6.04 -13.32 -5.62
C PHE A 257 -6.56 -14.29 -6.71
N ALA A 258 -7.50 -13.84 -7.55
CA ALA A 258 -8.11 -14.67 -8.59
C ALA A 258 -7.25 -14.83 -9.86
N ARG A 259 -6.02 -14.31 -9.90
CA ARG A 259 -5.10 -14.49 -11.04
C ARG A 259 -4.53 -15.92 -11.06
N ILE A 260 -5.38 -16.87 -11.39
CA ILE A 260 -4.98 -18.25 -11.67
C ILE A 260 -4.77 -18.33 -13.18
N GLY A 261 -3.51 -18.31 -13.62
CA GLY A 261 -3.16 -18.71 -14.97
C GLY A 261 -3.21 -20.23 -15.06
N VAL A 262 -4.39 -20.79 -15.29
CA VAL A 262 -4.51 -22.19 -15.70
C VAL A 262 -4.33 -22.20 -17.22
N ASN A 263 -3.50 -23.10 -17.72
CA ASN A 263 -3.47 -23.37 -19.15
C ASN A 263 -4.87 -23.83 -19.57
N ASP A 264 -5.36 -23.38 -20.72
CA ASP A 264 -6.56 -23.96 -21.31
C ASP A 264 -6.37 -25.48 -21.43
N ASN A 265 -7.42 -26.26 -21.20
CA ASN A 265 -7.35 -27.71 -21.41
C ASN A 265 -6.94 -27.99 -22.85
N ASP A 266 -6.09 -28.99 -23.08
CA ASP A 266 -5.66 -29.36 -24.42
C ASP A 266 -6.87 -29.80 -25.24
N PHE A 267 -7.16 -29.04 -26.29
CA PHE A 267 -8.27 -29.31 -27.19
C PHE A 267 -8.17 -30.71 -27.82
N ALA A 268 -6.95 -31.20 -28.10
CA ALA A 268 -6.72 -32.52 -28.67
C ALA A 268 -7.11 -33.63 -27.69
N GLU A 269 -6.74 -33.50 -26.41
CA GLU A 269 -7.11 -34.48 -25.38
C GLU A 269 -8.63 -34.49 -25.13
N ILE A 270 -9.26 -33.30 -25.10
CA ILE A 270 -10.72 -33.20 -24.99
C ILE A 270 -11.39 -33.86 -26.18
N LYS A 271 -10.91 -33.58 -27.40
CA LYS A 271 -11.48 -34.15 -28.63
C LYS A 271 -11.30 -35.67 -28.67
N GLU A 272 -10.14 -36.19 -28.27
CA GLU A 272 -9.91 -37.63 -28.17
C GLU A 272 -10.86 -38.29 -27.15
N SER A 273 -11.16 -37.64 -26.04
CA SER A 273 -12.14 -38.15 -25.06
C SER A 273 -13.57 -38.27 -25.63
N LEU A 274 -13.91 -37.46 -26.64
CA LEU A 274 -15.20 -37.51 -27.34
C LEU A 274 -15.28 -38.64 -28.39
N SER A 275 -14.16 -39.29 -28.72
CA SER A 275 -14.15 -40.44 -29.65
C SER A 275 -14.97 -41.62 -29.14
N ILE A 276 -15.09 -41.77 -27.82
CA ILE A 276 -15.86 -42.83 -27.14
C ILE A 276 -17.36 -42.74 -27.51
N ILE A 277 -17.85 -41.54 -27.81
CA ILE A 277 -19.23 -41.29 -28.24
C ILE A 277 -19.32 -40.96 -29.75
N GLY A 278 -18.24 -41.20 -30.51
CA GLY A 278 -18.18 -40.99 -31.96
C GLY A 278 -18.08 -39.53 -32.40
N LEU A 279 -17.67 -38.62 -31.48
CA LEU A 279 -17.58 -37.18 -31.73
C LEU A 279 -16.14 -36.63 -31.62
N GLY A 280 -15.14 -37.50 -31.53
CA GLY A 280 -13.72 -37.17 -31.54
C GLY A 280 -13.14 -37.07 -32.94
#